data_AF-M3GC28-F1
#
_entry.id   AF-M3GC28-F1
#
_cell.length_a   1.000
_cell.length_b   1.000
_cell.length_c   1.000
_cell.angle_alpha   90.00
_cell.angle_beta   90.00
_cell.angle_gamma   90.00
#
_symmetry.space_group_name_H-M   'P 1'
#
loop_
_entity.id
_entity.type
_entity.pdbx_description
1 polymer ?
#
loop_
_entity_poly.entity_id
_entity_poly.type
_entity_poly.pdbx_seq_one_letter_code
_entity_poly.pdbx_strand_id
1 'polypeptide(L)'
;MKHLSENQKKELDRLSDQANELENKLTDEIKKGQIRLKRFHDRLVINIDDKISFDSGSADLKKQILPALDKIKEILGNYPGNLIIIEGHTDNVPIRTKKFSDNWQLSGERALSVLHYFLESKILDPRNFSLAGYGEFQPIVSNDTPENRALNRRVDIVVVPR
;
A
#
# COMPACT_ATOMS: atom_id res chain seq x y z
N MET A 1 -22.91 22.64 1.57
CA MET A 1 -21.75 21.91 2.11
C MET A 1 -22.24 21.04 3.27
N LYS A 2 -22.02 19.72 3.25
CA LYS A 2 -22.33 18.87 4.41
C LYS A 2 -21.38 19.26 5.54
N HIS A 3 -21.91 19.72 6.68
CA HIS A 3 -21.10 19.93 7.88
C HIS A 3 -20.61 18.57 8.41
N LEU A 4 -19.30 18.45 8.63
CA LEU A 4 -18.71 17.30 9.31
C LEU A 4 -19.16 17.28 10.77
N SER A 5 -19.52 16.10 11.27
CA SER A 5 -19.74 15.87 12.70
C SER A 5 -18.43 16.02 13.49
N GLU A 6 -18.53 16.25 14.80
CA GLU A 6 -17.36 16.33 15.68
C GLU A 6 -16.51 15.05 15.65
N ASN A 7 -17.16 13.88 15.57
CA ASN A 7 -16.46 12.60 15.44
C ASN A 7 -15.70 12.51 14.12
N GLN A 8 -16.30 12.93 13.01
CA GLN A 8 -15.61 12.96 11.71
C GLN A 8 -14.39 13.88 11.72
N LYS A 9 -14.45 15.03 12.42
CA LYS A 9 -13.28 15.90 12.57
C LYS A 9 -12.16 15.21 13.37
N LYS A 10 -12.50 14.57 14.49
CA LYS A 10 -11.52 13.83 15.31
C LYS A 10 -10.83 12.72 14.53
N GLU A 11 -11.58 11.96 13.72
CA GLU A 11 -10.99 10.90 12.89
C GLU A 11 -10.07 11.46 11.79
N LEU A 12 -10.39 12.63 11.23
CA LEU A 12 -9.51 13.31 10.27
C LEU A 12 -8.23 13.86 10.92
N ASP A 13 -8.34 14.44 12.12
CA ASP A 13 -7.19 14.91 12.88
C ASP A 13 -6.26 13.72 13.22
N ARG A 14 -6.86 12.61 13.66
CA ARG A 14 -6.15 11.37 13.95
C ARG A 14 -5.45 10.78 12.71
N LEU A 15 -6.09 10.81 11.55
CA LEU A 15 -5.47 10.40 10.29
C LEU A 15 -4.29 11.31 9.90
N SER A 16 -4.43 12.62 10.16
CA SER A 16 -3.37 13.60 9.92
C SER A 16 -2.14 13.34 10.80
N ASP A 17 -2.36 13.06 12.09
CA ASP A 17 -1.31 12.70 13.05
C ASP A 17 -0.60 11.41 12.64
N GLN A 18 -1.37 10.38 12.28
CA GLN A 18 -0.83 9.11 11.78
C GLN A 18 0.06 9.32 10.55
N ALA A 19 -0.41 10.14 9.61
CA ALA A 19 0.34 10.43 8.40
C ALA A 19 1.64 11.21 8.68
N ASN A 20 1.63 12.12 9.67
CA ASN A 20 2.84 12.83 10.12
C ASN A 20 3.86 11.87 10.75
N GLU A 21 3.39 10.93 11.57
CA GLU A 21 4.24 9.92 12.18
C GLU A 21 4.88 8.98 11.14
N LEU A 22 4.09 8.54 10.16
CA LEU A 22 4.58 7.76 9.00
C LEU A 22 5.65 8.52 8.23
N GLU A 23 5.40 9.79 7.90
CA GLU A 23 6.34 10.62 7.16
C GLU A 23 7.68 10.77 7.89
N ASN A 24 7.64 11.00 9.21
CA ASN A 24 8.83 11.08 10.04
C ASN A 24 9.59 9.75 10.08
N LYS A 25 8.91 8.62 10.34
CA LYS A 25 9.54 7.30 10.50
C LYS A 25 10.07 6.72 9.18
N LEU A 26 9.46 7.09 8.05
CA LEU A 26 9.80 6.62 6.71
C LEU A 26 10.64 7.64 5.91
N THR A 27 11.22 8.64 6.57
CA THR A 27 11.98 9.71 5.90
C THR A 27 13.04 9.17 4.93
N ASP A 28 13.78 8.14 5.31
CA ASP A 28 14.85 7.58 4.47
C ASP A 28 14.31 6.85 3.24
N GLU A 29 13.26 6.06 3.41
CA GLU A 29 12.58 5.37 2.33
C GLU A 29 11.94 6.37 1.35
N ILE A 30 11.33 7.44 1.88
CA ILE A 30 10.76 8.53 1.07
C ILE A 30 11.84 9.25 0.27
N LYS A 31 12.96 9.62 0.91
CA LYS A 31 14.10 10.26 0.22
C LYS A 31 14.71 9.38 -0.88
N LYS A 32 14.70 8.06 -0.69
CA LYS A 32 15.17 7.08 -1.69
C LYS A 32 14.14 6.79 -2.79
N GLY A 33 12.95 7.40 -2.74
CA GLY A 33 11.87 7.17 -3.69
C GLY A 33 11.20 5.79 -3.56
N GLN A 34 11.48 5.08 -2.47
CA GLN A 34 11.02 3.72 -2.19
C GLN A 34 9.57 3.69 -1.71
N ILE A 35 9.18 4.71 -0.97
CA ILE A 35 7.82 4.91 -0.45
C ILE A 35 7.37 6.33 -0.80
N ARG A 36 6.09 6.48 -1.13
CA ARG A 36 5.44 7.78 -1.32
C ARG A 36 4.17 7.83 -0.49
N LEU A 37 4.00 8.91 0.27
CA LEU A 37 2.76 9.16 1.02
C LEU A 37 1.91 10.15 0.25
N LYS A 38 0.62 9.83 0.05
CA LYS A 38 -0.37 10.73 -0.52
C LYS A 38 -1.53 10.90 0.45
N ARG A 39 -1.77 12.14 0.85
CA ARG A 39 -2.86 12.52 1.74
C ARG A 39 -4.05 12.98 0.91
N PHE A 40 -5.20 12.37 1.15
CA PHE A 40 -6.48 12.81 0.62
C PHE A 40 -7.35 13.31 1.77
N HIS A 41 -8.50 13.90 1.44
CA HIS A 41 -9.39 14.46 2.47
C HIS A 41 -10.00 13.39 3.38
N ASP A 42 -10.07 12.13 2.94
CA ASP A 42 -10.74 11.01 3.62
C ASP A 42 -9.86 9.78 3.81
N ARG A 43 -8.63 9.79 3.31
CA ARG A 43 -7.74 8.63 3.36
C ARG A 43 -6.28 9.01 3.21
N LEU A 44 -5.42 8.12 3.69
CA LEU A 44 -3.99 8.14 3.44
C LEU A 44 -3.65 6.98 2.50
N VAL A 45 -2.81 7.23 1.50
CA VAL A 45 -2.28 6.19 0.61
C VAL A 45 -0.78 6.11 0.78
N ILE A 46 -0.30 4.95 1.19
CA ILE A 46 1.13 4.62 1.29
C ILE A 46 1.47 3.78 0.07
N ASN A 47 2.14 4.41 -0.89
CA ASN A 47 2.55 3.76 -2.12
C ASN A 47 3.96 3.19 -1.97
N ILE A 48 4.11 1.89 -2.19
CA ILE A 48 5.38 1.17 -2.10
C ILE A 48 5.82 0.74 -3.49
N ASP A 49 7.05 1.08 -3.87
CA ASP A 49 7.62 0.70 -5.16
C ASP A 49 7.79 -0.82 -5.28
N ASP A 50 7.42 -1.39 -6.43
CA ASP A 50 7.54 -2.82 -6.68
C ASP A 50 9.00 -3.29 -6.66
N LYS A 51 9.97 -2.48 -7.09
CA LYS A 51 11.39 -2.89 -7.22
C LYS A 51 12.02 -3.35 -5.92
N ILE A 52 11.59 -2.76 -4.81
CA ILE A 52 12.06 -3.12 -3.47
C ILE A 52 11.16 -4.18 -2.83
N SER A 53 9.92 -4.30 -3.29
CA SER A 53 8.90 -5.16 -2.70
C SER A 53 8.96 -6.59 -3.25
N PHE A 54 9.09 -6.74 -4.57
CA PHE A 54 8.99 -8.01 -5.27
C PHE A 54 10.01 -8.10 -6.41
N ASP A 55 10.42 -9.31 -6.75
CA ASP A 55 11.14 -9.55 -7.99
C ASP A 55 10.16 -9.64 -9.17
N SER A 56 10.69 -9.50 -10.39
CA SER A 56 9.87 -9.54 -11.62
C SER A 56 9.10 -10.85 -11.71
N GLY A 57 7.78 -10.76 -11.91
CA GLY A 57 6.89 -11.92 -11.99
C GLY A 57 6.82 -12.75 -10.70
N SER A 58 7.14 -12.16 -9.55
CA SER A 58 6.99 -12.78 -8.23
C SER A 58 6.01 -11.99 -7.35
N ALA A 59 5.39 -12.71 -6.42
CA ALA A 59 4.60 -12.17 -5.32
C ALA A 59 5.26 -12.40 -3.95
N ASP A 60 6.50 -12.90 -3.93
CA ASP A 60 7.23 -13.16 -2.68
C ASP A 60 7.94 -11.87 -2.22
N LEU A 61 7.70 -11.46 -0.97
CA LEU A 61 8.28 -10.23 -0.43
C LEU A 61 9.80 -10.32 -0.33
N LYS A 62 10.48 -9.31 -0.85
CA LYS A 62 11.92 -9.16 -0.71
C LYS A 62 12.27 -8.77 0.72
N LYS A 63 13.41 -9.29 1.21
CA LYS A 63 13.94 -8.92 2.54
C LYS A 63 14.17 -7.41 2.69
N GLN A 64 14.43 -6.72 1.58
CA GLN A 64 14.69 -5.28 1.55
C GLN A 64 13.49 -4.43 1.99
N ILE A 65 12.25 -4.86 1.71
CA ILE A 65 11.06 -4.07 2.05
C ILE A 65 10.59 -4.30 3.49
N LEU A 66 10.97 -5.41 4.12
CA LEU A 66 10.48 -5.82 5.44
C LEU A 66 10.67 -4.74 6.53
N PRO A 67 11.83 -4.06 6.66
CA PRO A 67 11.99 -3.02 7.67
C PRO A 67 11.02 -1.84 7.52
N ALA A 68 10.65 -1.51 6.28
CA ALA A 68 9.68 -0.43 6.03
C ALA A 68 8.25 -0.88 6.33
N LEU A 69 7.91 -2.13 6.00
CA LEU A 69 6.63 -2.74 6.37
C LEU A 69 6.48 -2.86 7.90
N ASP A 70 7.56 -3.16 8.63
CA ASP A 70 7.56 -3.17 10.09
C ASP A 70 7.24 -1.79 10.68
N LYS A 71 7.85 -0.72 10.17
CA LYS A 71 7.55 0.66 10.56
C LYS A 71 6.08 1.02 10.27
N ILE A 72 5.59 0.68 9.07
CA ILE A 72 4.19 0.93 8.70
C ILE A 72 3.25 0.19 9.65
N LYS A 73 3.50 -1.11 9.87
CA LYS A 73 2.72 -1.99 10.76
C LYS A 73 2.66 -1.47 12.19
N GLU A 74 3.79 -1.03 12.75
CA GLU A 74 3.88 -0.42 14.09
C GLU A 74 2.95 0.81 14.18
N ILE A 75 3.05 1.71 13.21
CA ILE A 75 2.24 2.94 13.21
C ILE A 75 0.77 2.64 12.93
N LEU A 76 0.43 1.68 12.07
CA LEU A 76 -0.96 1.23 11.93
C LEU A 76 -1.53 0.69 13.25
N GLY A 77 -0.69 0.04 14.08
CA GLY A 77 -1.06 -0.48 15.39
C GLY A 77 -1.30 0.61 16.45
N ASN A 78 -0.57 1.72 16.37
CA ASN A 78 -0.76 2.88 17.25
C ASN A 78 -2.09 3.61 17.00
N TYR A 79 -2.69 3.42 15.82
CA TYR A 79 -3.94 4.06 15.41
C TYR A 79 -4.99 3.00 15.01
N PRO A 80 -5.50 2.21 15.98
CA PRO A 80 -6.46 1.15 15.69
C PRO A 80 -7.83 1.69 15.25
N GLY A 81 -8.54 0.93 14.42
CA GLY A 81 -9.92 1.25 14.01
C GLY A 81 -10.04 1.69 12.54
N ASN A 82 -8.95 2.10 11.91
CA ASN A 82 -8.94 2.40 10.48
C ASN A 82 -9.19 1.13 9.65
N LEU A 83 -9.91 1.27 8.55
CA LEU A 83 -9.95 0.27 7.48
C LEU A 83 -8.63 0.37 6.69
N ILE A 84 -8.00 -0.78 6.46
CA ILE A 84 -6.78 -0.91 5.68
C ILE A 84 -7.09 -1.73 4.43
N ILE A 85 -6.85 -1.14 3.26
CA ILE A 85 -7.04 -1.78 1.96
C ILE A 85 -5.69 -1.92 1.30
N ILE A 86 -5.30 -3.15 0.96
CA ILE A 86 -4.03 -3.41 0.27
C ILE A 86 -4.32 -3.63 -1.22
N GLU A 87 -3.80 -2.75 -2.05
CA GLU A 87 -4.11 -2.69 -3.48
C GLU A 87 -2.85 -3.04 -4.29
N GLY A 88 -2.93 -4.12 -5.07
CA GLY A 88 -1.85 -4.52 -5.97
C GLY A 88 -2.06 -3.97 -7.37
N HIS A 89 -0.98 -3.51 -7.99
CA HIS A 89 -0.98 -3.00 -9.37
C HIS A 89 0.22 -3.51 -10.17
N THR A 90 0.03 -3.69 -11.48
CA THR A 90 1.08 -4.04 -12.44
C THR A 90 1.26 -2.92 -13.47
N ASP A 91 2.29 -3.04 -14.30
CA ASP A 91 2.32 -2.35 -15.59
C ASP A 91 1.50 -3.13 -16.62
N ASN A 92 1.50 -2.67 -17.88
CA ASN A 92 0.80 -3.30 -18.99
C ASN A 92 1.59 -4.41 -19.69
N VAL A 93 2.70 -4.88 -19.13
CA VAL A 93 3.44 -6.00 -19.72
C VAL A 93 2.67 -7.27 -19.33
N PRO A 94 2.16 -8.05 -20.30
CA PRO A 94 1.40 -9.24 -19.98
C PRO A 94 2.25 -10.26 -19.24
N ILE A 95 1.75 -10.79 -18.11
CA ILE A 95 2.34 -11.93 -17.43
C ILE A 95 1.54 -13.19 -17.69
N ARG A 96 2.24 -14.29 -18.00
CA ARG A 96 1.66 -15.63 -18.02
C ARG A 96 2.73 -16.65 -17.63
N THR A 97 2.60 -17.20 -16.44
CA THR A 97 3.52 -18.17 -15.87
C THR A 97 2.74 -19.37 -15.34
N LYS A 98 3.44 -20.39 -14.81
CA LYS A 98 2.76 -21.49 -14.09
C LYS A 98 2.08 -21.02 -12.80
N LYS A 99 2.55 -19.94 -12.17
CA LYS A 99 2.04 -19.42 -10.89
C LYS A 99 0.95 -18.37 -11.10
N PHE A 100 1.05 -17.57 -12.15
CA PHE A 100 0.14 -16.46 -12.45
C PHE A 100 -0.38 -16.53 -13.87
N SER A 101 -1.71 -16.60 -14.01
CA SER A 101 -2.41 -16.68 -15.29
C SER A 101 -2.43 -15.34 -16.04
N ASP A 102 -2.50 -14.23 -15.31
CA ASP A 102 -2.52 -12.86 -15.83
C ASP A 102 -2.07 -11.82 -14.77
N ASN A 103 -2.13 -10.54 -15.14
CA ASN A 103 -1.81 -9.41 -14.27
C ASN A 103 -2.82 -9.23 -13.12
N TRP A 104 -4.07 -9.67 -13.27
CA TRP A 104 -5.05 -9.66 -12.17
C TRP A 104 -4.57 -10.60 -11.05
N GLN A 105 -4.21 -11.84 -11.40
CA GLN A 105 -3.74 -12.81 -10.42
C GLN A 105 -2.44 -12.34 -9.76
N LEU A 106 -1.44 -11.87 -10.53
CA LEU A 106 -0.18 -11.37 -9.96
C LEU A 106 -0.43 -10.23 -8.96
N SER A 107 -1.26 -9.26 -9.34
CA SER A 107 -1.53 -8.09 -8.49
C SER A 107 -2.23 -8.47 -7.18
N GLY A 108 -3.23 -9.35 -7.23
CA GLY A 108 -3.94 -9.83 -6.04
C GLY A 108 -3.03 -10.61 -5.10
N GLU A 109 -2.17 -11.48 -5.65
CA GLU A 109 -1.21 -12.28 -4.87
C GLU A 109 -0.16 -11.39 -4.19
N ARG A 110 0.31 -10.32 -4.84
CA ARG A 110 1.21 -9.33 -4.21
C ARG A 110 0.54 -8.63 -3.04
N ALA A 111 -0.71 -8.22 -3.20
CA ALA A 111 -1.49 -7.63 -2.11
C ALA A 111 -1.70 -8.61 -0.95
N LEU A 112 -1.97 -9.88 -1.26
CA LEU A 112 -2.12 -10.95 -0.28
C LEU A 112 -0.83 -11.20 0.52
N SER A 113 0.34 -11.17 -0.11
CA SER A 113 1.62 -11.31 0.59
C SER A 113 1.86 -10.20 1.62
N VAL A 114 1.54 -8.94 1.28
CA VAL A 114 1.63 -7.82 2.24
C VAL A 114 0.62 -7.99 3.37
N LEU A 115 -0.61 -8.43 3.06
CA LEU A 115 -1.62 -8.72 4.09
C LEU A 115 -1.11 -9.77 5.08
N HIS A 116 -0.60 -10.90 4.58
CA HIS A 116 -0.08 -11.97 5.44
C HIS A 116 1.04 -11.46 6.34
N TYR A 117 2.00 -10.70 5.78
CA TYR A 117 3.09 -10.12 6.53
C TYR A 117 2.61 -9.21 7.68
N PHE A 118 1.58 -8.40 7.45
CA PHE A 118 1.00 -7.55 8.49
C PHE A 118 0.29 -8.34 9.59
N LEU A 119 -0.38 -9.43 9.25
CA LEU A 119 -1.14 -10.24 10.20
C LEU A 119 -0.28 -11.18 11.05
N GLU A 120 0.96 -11.48 10.65
CA GLU A 120 1.89 -12.33 11.41
C GLU A 120 2.17 -11.83 12.84
N SER A 121 2.21 -10.51 13.05
CA SER A 121 2.56 -9.90 14.34
C SER A 121 1.45 -9.92 15.38
N LYS A 122 0.19 -10.17 14.97
CA LYS A 122 -1.03 -10.04 15.79
C LYS A 122 -1.25 -8.64 16.41
N ILE A 123 -0.51 -7.62 15.96
CA ILE A 123 -0.70 -6.23 16.39
C ILE A 123 -1.95 -5.63 15.76
N LEU A 124 -2.27 -6.06 14.53
CA LEU A 124 -3.36 -5.52 13.73
C LEU A 124 -4.55 -6.48 13.69
N ASP A 125 -5.76 -5.95 13.82
CA ASP A 125 -7.00 -6.72 13.79
C ASP A 125 -7.34 -7.16 12.34
N PRO A 126 -7.42 -8.47 12.04
CA PRO A 126 -7.76 -8.96 10.70
C PRO A 126 -9.08 -8.41 10.15
N ARG A 127 -10.04 -8.03 11.02
CA ARG A 127 -11.35 -7.48 10.63
C ARG A 127 -11.26 -6.07 10.02
N ASN A 128 -10.11 -5.44 10.13
CA ASN A 128 -9.85 -4.12 9.56
C ASN A 128 -9.20 -4.20 8.18
N PHE A 129 -8.97 -5.39 7.62
CA PHE A 129 -8.31 -5.55 6.34
C PHE A 129 -9.25 -5.92 5.20
N SER A 130 -8.88 -5.44 4.03
CA SER A 130 -9.31 -5.98 2.74
C SER A 130 -8.15 -5.87 1.74
N LEU A 131 -8.26 -6.60 0.63
CA LEU A 131 -7.29 -6.51 -0.46
C LEU A 131 -8.00 -6.43 -1.81
N ALA A 132 -7.33 -5.84 -2.78
CA ALA A 132 -7.75 -5.80 -4.18
C ALA A 132 -6.53 -5.96 -5.09
N GLY A 133 -6.68 -6.74 -6.16
CA GLY A 133 -5.76 -6.72 -7.29
C GLY A 133 -6.42 -5.97 -8.44
N TYR A 134 -5.74 -4.98 -9.01
CA TYR A 134 -6.28 -4.17 -10.13
C TYR A 134 -5.62 -4.48 -11.47
N GLY A 135 -4.63 -5.38 -11.49
CA GLY A 135 -3.79 -5.62 -12.67
C GLY A 135 -3.21 -4.31 -13.21
N GLU A 136 -3.30 -4.14 -14.53
CA GLU A 136 -2.75 -3.00 -15.28
C GLU A 136 -3.73 -1.84 -15.46
N PHE A 137 -4.97 -1.98 -14.98
CA PHE A 137 -6.11 -1.12 -15.34
C PHE A 137 -6.27 0.13 -14.46
N GLN A 138 -5.37 0.33 -13.48
CA GLN A 138 -5.30 1.51 -12.62
C GLN A 138 -3.87 2.12 -12.64
N PRO A 139 -3.38 2.55 -13.82
CA PRO A 139 -2.06 3.17 -13.93
C PRO A 139 -2.08 4.58 -13.34
N ILE A 140 -1.00 4.96 -12.66
CA ILE A 140 -0.80 6.33 -12.14
C ILE A 140 -0.05 7.23 -13.13
N VAL A 141 0.60 6.62 -14.12
CA VAL A 141 1.31 7.27 -15.23
C VAL A 141 1.15 6.44 -16.51
N SER A 142 1.40 7.00 -17.69
CA SER A 142 1.33 6.25 -18.96
C SER A 142 2.30 5.07 -18.98
N ASN A 143 1.96 3.94 -19.59
CA ASN A 143 2.87 2.77 -19.68
C ASN A 143 3.88 2.84 -20.85
N ASP A 144 4.15 4.04 -21.36
CA ASP A 144 4.96 4.31 -22.55
C ASP A 144 6.46 4.09 -22.33
N THR A 145 6.98 4.40 -21.14
CA THR A 145 8.41 4.28 -20.81
C THR A 145 8.68 3.20 -19.75
N PRO A 146 9.87 2.57 -19.75
CA PRO A 146 10.28 1.67 -18.68
C PRO A 146 10.20 2.30 -17.28
N GLU A 147 10.52 3.59 -17.18
CA GLU A 147 10.47 4.39 -15.96
C GLU A 147 9.03 4.52 -15.46
N ASN A 148 8.09 4.87 -16.34
CA ASN A 148 6.68 4.98 -15.97
C ASN A 148 6.06 3.62 -15.63
N ARG A 149 6.39 2.57 -16.37
CA ARG A 149 5.97 1.20 -16.03
C ARG A 149 6.43 0.81 -14.63
N ALA A 150 7.65 1.20 -14.24
CA ALA A 150 8.14 0.96 -12.88
C ALA A 150 7.32 1.67 -11.80
N LEU A 151 6.79 2.87 -12.07
CA LEU A 151 5.90 3.57 -11.15
C LEU A 151 4.52 2.90 -11.04
N ASN A 152 4.03 2.29 -12.12
CA ASN A 152 2.75 1.60 -12.15
C ASN A 152 2.78 0.25 -11.42
N ARG A 153 3.91 -0.46 -11.47
CA ARG A 153 4.16 -1.63 -10.63
C ARG A 153 4.34 -1.18 -9.18
N ARG A 154 3.34 -1.42 -8.34
CA ARG A 154 3.34 -0.98 -6.95
C ARG A 154 2.34 -1.74 -6.10
N VAL A 155 2.47 -1.60 -4.79
CA VAL A 155 1.41 -1.91 -3.83
C VAL A 155 1.04 -0.63 -3.09
N ASP A 156 -0.25 -0.32 -3.06
CA ASP A 156 -0.80 0.80 -2.31
C ASP A 156 -1.45 0.26 -1.02
N ILE A 157 -1.09 0.83 0.13
CA ILE A 157 -1.78 0.60 1.40
C ILE A 157 -2.64 1.82 1.67
N VAL A 158 -3.95 1.65 1.53
CA VAL A 158 -4.95 2.70 1.72
C VAL A 158 -5.50 2.60 3.14
N VAL A 159 -5.38 3.68 3.90
CA VAL A 159 -5.86 3.79 5.27
C VAL A 159 -7.05 4.76 5.27
N VAL A 160 -8.21 4.25 5.67
CA VAL A 160 -9.47 5.00 5.69
C VAL A 160 -10.00 5.02 7.13
N PRO A 161 -10.25 6.21 7.72
CA PRO A 161 -10.86 6.30 9.04
C PRO A 161 -12.27 5.70 9.06
N ARG A 162 -12.68 5.14 10.20
CA ARG A 162 -14.03 4.56 10.40
C ARG A 162 -14.83 5.34 11.43
#